data_AF-A0A0C9VYG0-F1
#
_entry.id   AF-A0A0C9VYG0-F1
#
_cell.length_a   1.000
_cell.length_b   1.000
_cell.length_c   1.000
_cell.angle_alpha   90.00
_cell.angle_beta   90.00
_cell.angle_gamma   90.00
#
_symmetry.space_group_name_H-M   'P 1'
#
loop_
_entity.id
_entity.type
_entity.pdbx_description
1 polymer ?
#
loop_
_entity_poly.entity_id
_entity_poly.type
_entity_poly.pdbx_seq_one_letter_code
_entity_poly.pdbx_strand_id
1 'polypeptide(L)'
;MLVSPASTNATLPNFWGKMKRSKNDTNALIKSSRMLTLAYGDMETVKILPASFADLEAVARSWAQPAPNAPFALRVPVQYASPQASRFIHGDYIYIHDDESYHIATMGVHGLYVEVCSDTPPPEDPPPPPPPPVLEMPATFNLELAPGQVVAIDTICESDELDMSRTEDGTVVGGMFMGKLDIVHDHVAKIHKMEFTGTRLKDEEFSPDFFFDARTMGKLTVAARPSIAKCHLSVMSPDQQYCDVTLTLSPFWSLGNTWPPVEPLEGGKAKFFLRVNRGGAMEHFESQAVVTSLFYEAIPNPSAIEPTNMIGPHNGYAMATSQFVPHLFKVLESLGLSPASRTNFVSGHLGNFFAYKNIAYRFMSPNRLAQAIDLSVTCSPCVWTRIFLLFRGISDNEMGAFAGAGEKDIPEDHWRNIIGWQEQSQNKEAFRIFETSILEIN
;
A
#
# COMPACT_ATOMS: atom_id res chain seq x y z
N MET A 1 31.92 -30.72 40.19
CA MET A 1 32.90 -31.74 39.78
C MET A 1 32.65 -32.07 38.32
N LEU A 2 33.58 -31.66 37.47
CA LEU A 2 33.63 -31.92 36.04
C LEU A 2 33.86 -33.42 35.82
N VAL A 3 33.03 -34.06 34.99
CA VAL A 3 33.36 -35.37 34.40
C VAL A 3 32.88 -35.37 32.94
N SER A 4 33.82 -35.21 32.02
CA SER A 4 33.70 -35.68 30.64
C SER A 4 34.02 -37.18 30.57
N PRO A 5 33.60 -37.85 29.49
CA PRO A 5 34.55 -38.73 28.80
C PRO A 5 34.58 -38.56 27.27
N ALA A 6 35.82 -38.52 26.76
CA ALA A 6 36.35 -39.21 25.56
C ALA A 6 35.46 -39.26 24.29
N SER A 7 35.76 -38.49 23.25
CA SER A 7 36.75 -38.75 22.18
C SER A 7 36.38 -39.87 21.19
N THR A 8 36.09 -39.48 19.94
CA THR A 8 36.39 -40.29 18.75
C THR A 8 36.91 -39.39 17.63
N ASN A 9 38.07 -39.78 17.10
CA ASN A 9 38.85 -39.14 16.06
C ASN A 9 38.23 -39.39 14.67
N ALA A 10 38.08 -38.35 13.87
CA ALA A 10 38.03 -38.45 12.42
C ALA A 10 39.08 -37.49 11.84
N THR A 11 40.11 -38.09 11.27
CA THR A 11 41.28 -37.47 10.62
C THR A 11 40.91 -36.85 9.27
N LEU A 12 41.27 -35.58 9.05
CA LEU A 12 41.34 -34.96 7.72
C LEU A 12 42.82 -34.82 7.30
N PRO A 13 43.19 -35.11 6.04
CA PRO A 13 44.58 -35.16 5.62
C PRO A 13 45.18 -33.78 5.32
N ASN A 14 46.45 -33.63 5.72
CA ASN A 14 47.37 -32.54 5.37
C ASN A 14 47.59 -32.44 3.85
N PHE A 15 47.32 -31.27 3.27
CA PHE A 15 47.74 -30.90 1.91
C PHE A 15 48.61 -29.63 1.96
N TRP A 16 49.84 -29.79 2.45
CA TRP A 16 50.91 -28.80 2.30
C TRP A 16 51.92 -29.31 1.27
N GLY A 17 52.02 -28.60 0.14
CA GLY A 17 52.93 -28.94 -0.95
C GLY A 17 53.27 -27.74 -1.85
N LYS A 18 54.25 -26.96 -1.39
CA LYS A 18 55.24 -26.18 -2.18
C LYS A 18 54.76 -24.97 -3.01
N MET A 19 55.02 -23.80 -2.41
CA MET A 19 55.28 -22.53 -3.08
C MET A 19 56.42 -22.64 -4.13
N LYS A 20 56.20 -22.03 -5.30
CA LYS A 20 57.26 -21.46 -6.15
C LYS A 20 57.04 -19.95 -6.22
N ARG A 21 58.01 -19.19 -5.69
CA ARG A 21 58.12 -17.73 -5.83
C ARG A 21 58.41 -17.37 -7.29
N SER A 22 57.55 -16.58 -7.91
CA SER A 22 57.93 -15.72 -9.03
C SER A 22 57.99 -14.28 -8.50
N LYS A 23 59.18 -13.68 -8.57
CA LYS A 23 59.39 -12.26 -8.31
C LYS A 23 58.93 -11.49 -9.54
N ASN A 24 57.94 -10.62 -9.37
CA ASN A 24 57.93 -9.33 -10.06
C ASN A 24 57.28 -8.31 -9.14
N ASP A 25 58.12 -7.45 -8.58
CA ASP A 25 57.74 -6.19 -7.96
C ASP A 25 57.17 -5.28 -9.04
N THR A 26 55.87 -5.04 -9.00
CA THR A 26 55.26 -3.72 -9.25
C THR A 26 53.94 -3.67 -8.48
N ASN A 27 54.04 -3.48 -7.16
CA ASN A 27 52.94 -2.94 -6.37
C ASN A 27 52.73 -1.47 -6.79
N ALA A 28 52.09 -1.27 -7.93
CA ALA A 28 51.37 -0.03 -8.21
C ALA A 28 50.02 -0.18 -7.51
N LEU A 29 49.89 0.41 -6.32
CA LEU A 29 48.59 0.68 -5.71
C LEU A 29 47.69 1.30 -6.78
N ILE A 30 46.59 0.63 -7.11
CA ILE A 30 45.50 1.22 -7.90
C ILE A 30 44.97 2.37 -7.03
N LYS A 31 45.44 3.59 -7.28
CA LYS A 31 44.75 4.80 -6.82
C LYS A 31 43.41 4.79 -7.54
N SER A 32 42.34 4.45 -6.83
CA SER A 32 40.98 4.65 -7.31
C SER A 32 40.86 6.08 -7.81
N SER A 33 40.75 6.28 -9.12
CA SER A 33 40.49 7.60 -9.70
C SER A 33 39.20 8.13 -9.09
N ARG A 34 39.29 9.28 -8.42
CA ARG A 34 38.11 9.95 -7.85
C ARG A 34 37.31 10.56 -8.99
N MET A 35 35.98 10.53 -8.90
CA MET A 35 35.08 10.96 -9.98
C MET A 35 34.40 12.29 -9.64
N LEU A 36 34.09 13.09 -10.64
CA LEU A 36 33.39 14.36 -10.53
C LEU A 36 32.15 14.30 -11.41
N THR A 37 30.99 14.58 -10.84
CA THR A 37 29.77 14.88 -11.60
C THR A 37 29.59 16.40 -11.63
N LEU A 38 29.53 16.98 -12.81
CA LEU A 38 29.19 18.38 -13.02
C LEU A 38 27.75 18.50 -13.50
N ALA A 39 26.99 19.39 -12.91
CA ALA A 39 25.61 19.68 -13.30
C ALA A 39 25.45 21.16 -13.65
N TYR A 40 24.71 21.47 -14.72
CA TYR A 40 24.35 22.83 -15.12
C TYR A 40 22.93 22.81 -15.72
N GLY A 41 21.96 23.39 -15.02
CA GLY A 41 20.54 23.22 -15.36
C GLY A 41 20.12 21.75 -15.34
N ASP A 42 19.51 21.28 -16.42
CA ASP A 42 19.10 19.87 -16.59
C ASP A 42 20.21 18.98 -17.21
N MET A 43 21.42 19.51 -17.41
CA MET A 43 22.54 18.78 -18.01
C MET A 43 23.52 18.28 -16.96
N GLU A 44 23.99 17.03 -17.12
CA GLU A 44 25.03 16.43 -16.27
C GLU A 44 26.16 15.81 -17.10
N THR A 45 27.39 15.84 -16.58
CA THR A 45 28.54 15.12 -17.14
C THR A 45 29.44 14.55 -16.05
N VAL A 46 30.15 13.46 -16.38
CA VAL A 46 31.06 12.78 -15.44
C VAL A 46 32.50 12.89 -15.94
N LYS A 47 33.39 13.38 -15.07
CA LYS A 47 34.83 13.57 -15.32
C LYS A 47 35.67 13.03 -14.18
N ILE A 48 36.98 13.02 -14.34
CA ILE A 48 37.92 12.70 -13.25
C ILE A 48 37.98 13.91 -12.30
N LEU A 49 37.91 13.66 -10.99
CA LEU A 49 37.97 14.70 -9.97
C LEU A 49 39.32 15.43 -10.00
N PRO A 50 39.35 16.74 -10.27
CA PRO A 50 40.59 17.50 -10.34
C PRO A 50 41.31 17.59 -8.99
N ALA A 51 42.62 17.86 -9.03
CA ALA A 51 43.45 17.92 -7.83
C ALA A 51 43.36 19.27 -7.09
N SER A 52 42.96 20.34 -7.78
CA SER A 52 42.86 21.70 -7.27
C SER A 52 41.53 22.36 -7.63
N PHE A 53 41.17 23.42 -6.91
CA PHE A 53 40.00 24.25 -7.23
C PHE A 53 40.15 24.93 -8.60
N ALA A 54 41.36 25.44 -8.92
CA ALA A 54 41.63 26.08 -10.21
C ALA A 54 41.36 25.14 -11.40
N ASP A 55 41.75 23.86 -11.27
CA ASP A 55 41.47 22.85 -12.30
C ASP A 55 39.98 22.52 -12.37
N LEU A 56 39.29 22.43 -11.22
CA LEU A 56 37.83 22.25 -11.18
C LEU A 56 37.11 23.39 -11.89
N GLU A 57 37.49 24.64 -11.60
CA GLU A 57 36.89 25.81 -12.22
C GLU A 57 37.15 25.84 -13.73
N ALA A 58 38.37 25.53 -14.18
CA ALA A 58 38.69 25.44 -15.61
C ALA A 58 37.89 24.34 -16.32
N VAL A 59 37.74 23.17 -15.70
CA VAL A 59 36.95 22.05 -16.24
C VAL A 59 35.45 22.39 -16.28
N ALA A 60 34.94 23.09 -15.28
CA ALA A 60 33.56 23.52 -15.22
C ALA A 60 33.25 24.65 -16.21
N ARG A 61 34.13 25.65 -16.35
CA ARG A 61 33.98 26.75 -17.34
C ARG A 61 34.14 26.27 -18.78
N SER A 62 35.08 25.37 -19.05
CA SER A 62 35.25 24.80 -20.40
C SER A 62 34.06 23.96 -20.84
N TRP A 63 33.35 23.34 -19.90
CA TRP A 63 32.16 22.54 -20.17
C TRP A 63 30.89 23.38 -20.24
N ALA A 64 30.63 24.23 -19.24
CA ALA A 64 29.43 25.06 -19.17
C ALA A 64 29.46 26.25 -20.15
N GLN A 65 30.65 26.63 -20.64
CA GLN A 65 30.87 27.73 -21.59
C GLN A 65 30.07 29.02 -21.24
N PRO A 66 30.18 29.54 -20.01
CA PRO A 66 29.44 30.73 -19.61
C PRO A 66 29.89 31.95 -20.41
N ALA A 67 28.99 32.91 -20.64
CA ALA A 67 29.34 34.14 -21.34
C ALA A 67 30.48 34.90 -20.63
N PRO A 68 31.32 35.68 -21.35
CA PRO A 68 32.54 36.29 -20.80
C PRO A 68 32.37 37.17 -19.54
N ASN A 69 31.14 37.59 -19.22
CA ASN A 69 30.80 38.43 -18.07
C ASN A 69 29.67 37.85 -17.19
N ALA A 70 29.27 36.58 -17.40
CA ALA A 70 28.20 35.97 -16.60
C ALA A 70 28.69 35.62 -15.18
N PRO A 71 27.86 35.80 -14.14
CA PRO A 71 28.18 35.30 -12.81
C PRO A 71 28.36 33.78 -12.89
N PHE A 72 29.44 33.29 -12.27
CA PHE A 72 29.79 31.88 -12.29
C PHE A 72 30.19 31.47 -10.87
N ALA A 73 29.38 30.60 -10.27
CA ALA A 73 29.64 30.04 -8.95
C ALA A 73 29.55 28.51 -9.01
N LEU A 74 30.31 27.86 -8.13
CA LEU A 74 30.28 26.41 -7.97
C LEU A 74 29.74 26.09 -6.58
N ARG A 75 28.83 25.12 -6.48
CA ARG A 75 28.31 24.65 -5.20
C ARG A 75 28.18 23.14 -5.17
N VAL A 76 28.28 22.57 -3.98
CA VAL A 76 28.12 21.14 -3.72
C VAL A 76 26.94 20.94 -2.78
N PRO A 77 25.93 20.13 -3.13
CA PRO A 77 24.88 19.76 -2.19
C PRO A 77 25.48 19.04 -0.98
N VAL A 78 25.05 19.39 0.24
CA VAL A 78 25.65 18.89 1.49
C VAL A 78 25.66 17.36 1.59
N GLN A 79 24.68 16.69 0.99
CA GLN A 79 24.60 15.23 0.92
C GLN A 79 25.72 14.56 0.11
N TYR A 80 26.39 15.30 -0.78
CA TYR A 80 27.50 14.83 -1.60
C TYR A 80 28.86 15.40 -1.18
N ALA A 81 28.88 16.28 -0.18
CA ALA A 81 30.12 16.82 0.38
C ALA A 81 30.77 15.85 1.38
N SER A 82 32.01 16.16 1.78
CA SER A 82 32.71 15.43 2.85
C SER A 82 31.85 15.28 4.12
N PRO A 83 31.78 14.06 4.71
CA PRO A 83 31.12 13.85 6.00
C PRO A 83 31.68 14.70 7.15
N GLN A 84 32.90 15.19 7.03
CA GLN A 84 33.49 16.09 8.03
C GLN A 84 33.00 17.53 7.85
N ALA A 85 32.73 17.96 6.62
CA ALA A 85 32.20 19.28 6.30
C ALA A 85 30.68 19.36 6.55
N SER A 86 29.93 18.32 6.16
CA SER A 86 28.46 18.33 6.22
C SER A 86 27.89 18.43 7.63
N ARG A 87 28.65 18.06 8.67
CA ARG A 87 28.20 18.10 10.08
C ARG A 87 28.19 19.50 10.71
N PHE A 88 28.85 20.47 10.08
CA PHE A 88 28.99 21.83 10.61
C PHE A 88 28.27 22.88 9.76
N ILE A 89 27.56 22.46 8.70
CA ILE A 89 26.90 23.35 7.75
C ILE A 89 25.38 23.22 7.92
N HIS A 90 24.72 24.36 8.11
CA HIS A 90 23.27 24.44 8.36
C HIS A 90 22.44 24.76 7.11
N GLY A 91 23.05 24.84 5.92
CA GLY A 91 22.38 25.06 4.65
C GLY A 91 22.45 23.85 3.73
N ASP A 92 21.69 23.88 2.63
CA ASP A 92 21.58 22.74 1.70
C ASP A 92 22.81 22.58 0.78
N TYR A 93 23.61 23.64 0.64
CA TYR A 93 24.77 23.70 -0.27
C TYR A 93 26.01 24.29 0.40
N ILE A 94 27.18 23.79 -0.03
CA ILE A 94 28.49 24.37 0.23
C ILE A 94 28.95 25.09 -1.02
N TYR A 95 29.15 26.40 -0.96
CA TYR A 95 29.75 27.13 -2.08
C TYR A 95 31.27 26.98 -2.07
N ILE A 96 31.83 26.65 -3.23
CA ILE A 96 33.27 26.48 -3.41
C ILE A 96 33.82 27.73 -4.08
N HIS A 97 34.72 28.44 -3.39
CA HIS A 97 35.28 29.71 -3.85
C HIS A 97 36.81 29.72 -3.88
N ASP A 98 37.46 28.76 -3.23
CA ASP A 98 38.90 28.66 -3.09
C ASP A 98 39.36 27.22 -2.86
N ASP A 99 40.68 27.00 -2.80
CA ASP A 99 41.26 25.68 -2.56
C ASP A 99 40.92 25.11 -1.16
N GLU A 100 40.67 25.96 -0.16
CA GLU A 100 40.35 25.52 1.20
C GLU A 100 38.94 24.93 1.27
N SER A 101 37.94 25.64 0.74
CA SER A 101 36.57 25.15 0.58
C SER A 101 36.49 23.91 -0.30
N TYR A 102 37.30 23.84 -1.36
CA TYR A 102 37.40 22.66 -2.20
C TYR A 102 38.00 21.45 -1.46
N HIS A 103 39.05 21.67 -0.67
CA HIS A 103 39.67 20.61 0.13
C HIS A 103 38.72 20.08 1.19
N ILE A 104 38.02 20.98 1.89
CA ILE A 104 37.00 20.64 2.89
C ILE A 104 35.86 19.83 2.25
N ALA A 105 35.38 20.24 1.06
CA ALA A 105 34.33 19.53 0.34
C ALA A 105 34.75 18.14 -0.16
N THR A 106 36.03 17.95 -0.52
CA THR A 106 36.56 16.71 -1.13
C THR A 106 37.22 15.74 -0.15
N MET A 107 37.38 16.10 1.12
CA MET A 107 38.10 15.27 2.08
C MET A 107 37.36 13.97 2.37
N GLY A 108 37.98 12.83 2.03
CA GLY A 108 37.44 11.49 2.31
C GLY A 108 36.28 11.06 1.40
N VAL A 109 35.94 11.82 0.35
CA VAL A 109 34.95 11.42 -0.67
C VAL A 109 35.62 10.86 -1.92
N HIS A 110 35.05 9.77 -2.44
CA HIS A 110 35.50 9.10 -3.67
C HIS A 110 34.90 9.70 -4.94
N GLY A 111 33.79 10.42 -4.82
CA GLY A 111 33.21 11.22 -5.89
C GLY A 111 32.59 12.49 -5.34
N LEU A 112 32.60 13.56 -6.14
CA LEU A 112 32.01 14.85 -5.80
C LEU A 112 30.95 15.23 -6.84
N TYR A 113 29.83 15.76 -6.40
CA TYR A 113 28.80 16.33 -7.27
C TYR A 113 28.83 17.86 -7.14
N VAL A 114 29.12 18.56 -8.23
CA VAL A 114 29.25 20.02 -8.25
C VAL A 114 28.23 20.61 -9.23
N GLU A 115 27.41 21.52 -8.72
CA GLU A 115 26.48 22.32 -9.52
C GLU A 115 27.16 23.62 -9.93
N VAL A 116 27.07 23.93 -11.21
CA VAL A 116 27.43 25.21 -11.79
C VAL A 116 26.22 26.13 -11.69
N CYS A 117 26.38 27.28 -11.06
CA CYS A 117 25.37 28.33 -11.01
C CYS A 117 25.82 29.47 -11.94
N SER A 118 25.10 29.65 -13.05
CA SER A 118 25.30 30.78 -13.96
C SER A 118 23.98 31.15 -14.62
N ASP A 119 23.54 32.40 -14.42
CA ASP A 119 22.31 32.94 -15.01
C ASP A 119 22.59 33.47 -16.42
N THR A 120 22.22 32.70 -17.44
CA THR A 120 22.10 33.18 -18.82
C THR A 120 20.91 32.52 -19.51
N PRO A 121 19.97 33.28 -20.13
CA PRO A 121 19.02 32.71 -21.08
C PRO A 121 19.77 32.32 -22.38
N PRO A 122 19.36 31.24 -23.06
CA PRO A 122 20.04 30.77 -24.27
C PRO A 122 19.89 31.76 -25.45
N PRO A 123 20.84 31.82 -26.40
CA PRO A 123 20.75 32.68 -27.58
C PRO A 123 19.66 32.19 -28.55
N GLU A 124 18.89 33.10 -29.12
CA GLU A 124 17.96 32.78 -30.23
C GLU A 124 18.76 32.53 -31.52
N ASP A 125 18.68 31.32 -32.06
CA ASP A 125 19.17 31.00 -33.40
C ASP A 125 18.25 31.63 -34.47
N PRO A 126 18.79 32.08 -35.63
CA PRO A 126 17.97 32.50 -36.76
C PRO A 126 17.12 31.32 -37.26
N PRO A 127 15.87 31.56 -37.71
CA PRO A 127 14.94 30.48 -38.00
C PRO A 127 15.50 29.57 -39.10
N PRO A 128 15.61 28.25 -38.85
CA PRO A 128 16.00 27.31 -39.89
C PRO A 128 14.91 27.26 -40.99
N PRO A 129 15.28 26.92 -42.25
CA PRO A 129 14.30 26.70 -43.30
C PRO A 129 13.29 25.64 -42.84
N PRO A 130 12.01 25.74 -43.26
CA PRO A 130 10.98 24.82 -42.79
C PRO A 130 11.42 23.37 -43.07
N PRO A 131 11.39 22.49 -42.06
CA PRO A 131 11.78 21.10 -42.23
C PRO A 131 10.87 20.42 -43.27
N PRO A 132 11.39 19.41 -44.00
CA PRO A 132 10.58 18.65 -44.94
C PRO A 132 9.40 17.98 -44.21
N PRO A 133 8.26 17.79 -44.90
CA PRO A 133 7.07 17.21 -44.29
C PRO A 133 7.35 15.80 -43.75
N VAL A 134 6.84 15.52 -42.56
CA VAL A 134 7.00 14.23 -41.90
C VAL A 134 5.83 13.35 -42.29
N LEU A 135 6.07 12.41 -43.19
CA LEU A 135 5.06 11.47 -43.69
C LEU A 135 5.03 10.15 -42.90
N GLU A 136 6.09 9.84 -42.16
CA GLU A 136 6.21 8.63 -41.35
C GLU A 136 6.64 9.01 -39.92
N MET A 137 5.93 8.52 -38.92
CA MET A 137 6.21 8.81 -37.51
C MET A 137 6.19 7.53 -36.66
N PRO A 138 7.26 7.21 -35.91
CA PRO A 138 7.25 6.09 -34.99
C PRO A 138 6.28 6.36 -33.84
N ALA A 139 5.48 5.36 -33.47
CA ALA A 139 4.51 5.40 -32.38
C ALA A 139 4.64 4.15 -31.50
N THR A 140 4.54 4.34 -30.19
CA THR A 140 4.55 3.24 -29.22
C THR A 140 3.29 3.27 -28.39
N PHE A 141 2.54 2.16 -28.37
CA PHE A 141 1.37 1.98 -27.53
C PHE A 141 1.71 1.09 -26.34
N ASN A 142 1.63 1.64 -25.14
CA ASN A 142 1.86 0.88 -23.91
C ASN A 142 0.52 0.38 -23.35
N LEU A 143 0.36 -0.94 -23.26
CA LEU A 143 -0.82 -1.61 -22.75
C LEU A 143 -0.47 -2.29 -21.43
N GLU A 144 -1.07 -1.84 -20.33
CA GLU A 144 -0.94 -2.52 -19.04
C GLU A 144 -2.02 -3.61 -18.92
N LEU A 145 -1.61 -4.89 -18.96
CA LEU A 145 -2.52 -6.02 -18.89
C LEU A 145 -2.84 -6.44 -17.45
N ALA A 146 -1.89 -6.18 -16.55
CA ALA A 146 -1.99 -6.37 -15.10
C ALA A 146 -1.06 -5.35 -14.40
N PRO A 147 -1.28 -5.01 -13.12
CA PRO A 147 -0.46 -4.03 -12.41
C PRO A 147 1.04 -4.35 -12.52
N GLY A 148 1.81 -3.48 -13.16
CA GLY A 148 3.26 -3.62 -13.38
C GLY A 148 3.65 -4.50 -14.58
N GLN A 149 2.69 -5.04 -15.34
CA GLN A 149 2.92 -5.79 -16.57
C GLN A 149 2.46 -4.97 -17.77
N VAL A 150 3.41 -4.27 -18.39
CA VAL A 150 3.20 -3.45 -19.59
C VAL A 150 3.71 -4.19 -20.83
N VAL A 151 2.88 -4.24 -21.87
CA VAL A 151 3.24 -4.68 -23.21
C VAL A 151 3.29 -3.45 -24.11
N ALA A 152 4.45 -3.18 -24.70
CA ALA A 152 4.61 -2.11 -25.69
C ALA A 152 4.39 -2.66 -27.10
N ILE A 153 3.64 -1.92 -27.91
CA ILE A 153 3.48 -2.15 -29.34
C ILE A 153 4.12 -0.97 -30.05
N ASP A 154 5.25 -1.22 -30.71
CA ASP A 154 5.89 -0.25 -31.60
C ASP A 154 5.30 -0.39 -33.01
N THR A 155 4.88 0.73 -33.58
CA THR A 155 4.35 0.82 -34.94
C THR A 155 4.86 2.09 -35.62
N ILE A 156 4.70 2.15 -36.93
CA ILE A 156 4.94 3.38 -37.72
C ILE A 156 3.58 3.87 -38.20
N CYS A 157 3.29 5.14 -37.94
CA CYS A 157 2.13 5.83 -38.49
C CYS A 157 2.56 6.49 -39.80
N GLU A 158 1.94 6.10 -40.91
CA GLU A 158 2.24 6.61 -42.26
C GLU A 158 1.07 7.47 -42.76
N SER A 159 1.39 8.52 -43.51
CA SER A 159 0.43 9.43 -44.14
C SER A 159 0.89 9.75 -45.56
N ASP A 160 0.01 9.49 -46.54
CA ASP A 160 0.33 9.67 -47.96
C ASP A 160 0.32 11.13 -48.41
N GLU A 161 -0.48 11.98 -47.76
CA GLU A 161 -0.79 13.34 -48.24
C GLU A 161 -0.62 14.44 -47.18
N LEU A 162 -0.65 14.11 -45.89
CA LEU A 162 -0.65 15.08 -44.80
C LEU A 162 0.66 15.03 -44.01
N ASP A 163 1.29 16.19 -43.80
CA ASP A 163 2.46 16.33 -42.92
C ASP A 163 2.04 16.07 -41.47
N MET A 164 2.41 14.91 -40.94
CA MET A 164 2.04 14.51 -39.58
C MET A 164 2.73 15.34 -38.50
N SER A 165 3.71 16.18 -38.85
CA SER A 165 4.34 17.11 -37.92
C SER A 165 3.59 18.45 -37.82
N ARG A 166 2.70 18.80 -38.77
CA ARG A 166 2.06 20.12 -38.84
C ARG A 166 0.60 20.07 -39.29
N THR A 167 -0.26 20.88 -38.68
CA THR A 167 -1.63 21.07 -39.16
C THR A 167 -1.64 21.87 -40.46
N GLU A 168 -2.79 21.92 -41.16
CA GLU A 168 -2.98 22.72 -42.39
C GLU A 168 -2.61 24.22 -42.20
N ASP A 169 -2.73 24.73 -40.97
CA ASP A 169 -2.36 26.10 -40.58
C ASP A 169 -0.86 26.27 -40.24
N GLY A 170 -0.04 25.24 -40.45
CA GLY A 170 1.42 25.26 -40.24
C GLY A 170 1.88 25.14 -38.78
N THR A 171 0.95 24.93 -37.85
CA THR A 171 1.22 24.72 -36.42
C THR A 171 1.71 23.30 -36.18
N VAL A 172 2.70 23.10 -35.30
CA VAL A 172 3.19 21.74 -34.99
C VAL A 172 2.05 20.90 -34.39
N VAL A 173 1.85 19.69 -34.90
CA VAL A 173 0.87 18.73 -34.36
C VAL A 173 1.40 18.27 -33.00
N GLY A 174 0.95 18.94 -31.95
CA GLY A 174 1.11 18.55 -30.55
C GLY A 174 -0.24 18.56 -29.86
N GLY A 175 -0.51 17.57 -29.03
CA GLY A 175 -1.76 17.52 -28.27
C GLY A 175 -2.07 16.12 -27.79
N MET A 176 -3.02 16.04 -26.87
CA MET A 176 -3.54 14.79 -26.36
C MET A 176 -4.73 14.33 -27.19
N PHE A 177 -4.81 13.03 -27.45
CA PHE A 177 -5.92 12.43 -28.19
C PHE A 177 -6.66 11.48 -27.25
N MET A 178 -7.98 11.65 -27.15
CA MET A 178 -8.85 10.73 -26.42
C MET A 178 -9.57 9.85 -27.44
N GLY A 179 -9.46 8.54 -27.29
CA GLY A 179 -10.02 7.60 -28.25
C GLY A 179 -10.26 6.22 -27.69
N LYS A 180 -10.98 5.43 -28.48
CA LYS A 180 -11.22 4.01 -28.25
C LYS A 180 -10.21 3.22 -29.06
N LEU A 181 -9.49 2.29 -28.41
CA LEU A 181 -8.74 1.23 -29.08
C LEU A 181 -9.61 -0.04 -29.09
N ASP A 182 -9.99 -0.50 -30.28
CA ASP A 182 -10.71 -1.76 -30.48
C ASP A 182 -9.73 -2.85 -30.92
N ILE A 183 -9.70 -3.97 -30.20
CA ILE A 183 -8.82 -5.10 -30.47
C ILE A 183 -9.68 -6.34 -30.71
N VAL A 184 -9.71 -6.81 -31.95
CA VAL A 184 -10.47 -8.00 -32.36
C VAL A 184 -9.50 -9.15 -32.62
N HIS A 185 -9.75 -10.26 -31.92
CA HIS A 185 -9.04 -11.50 -32.11
C HIS A 185 -10.05 -12.63 -32.39
N ASP A 186 -10.27 -12.94 -33.67
CA ASP A 186 -11.14 -14.04 -34.09
C ASP A 186 -10.29 -15.22 -34.58
N HIS A 187 -10.22 -16.26 -33.77
CA HIS A 187 -9.46 -17.48 -34.06
C HIS A 187 -10.08 -18.33 -35.19
N VAL A 188 -11.40 -18.20 -35.42
CA VAL A 188 -12.12 -18.99 -36.44
C VAL A 188 -11.98 -18.33 -37.80
N ALA A 189 -12.15 -17.00 -37.86
CA ALA A 189 -11.95 -16.22 -39.08
C ALA A 189 -10.48 -15.87 -39.37
N LYS A 190 -9.56 -16.16 -38.43
CA LYS A 190 -8.14 -15.76 -38.48
C LYS A 190 -7.92 -14.27 -38.69
N ILE A 191 -8.77 -13.44 -38.08
CA ILE A 191 -8.69 -11.98 -38.18
C ILE A 191 -8.09 -11.45 -36.89
N HIS A 192 -6.99 -10.71 -37.03
CA HIS A 192 -6.37 -9.92 -35.97
C HIS A 192 -6.40 -8.46 -36.41
N LYS A 193 -7.21 -7.65 -35.74
CA LYS A 193 -7.37 -6.23 -36.07
C LYS A 193 -7.22 -5.39 -34.81
N MET A 194 -6.46 -4.31 -34.91
CA MET A 194 -6.42 -3.24 -33.92
C MET A 194 -6.80 -1.95 -34.63
N GLU A 195 -7.75 -1.21 -34.05
CA GLU A 195 -8.24 0.05 -34.62
C GLU A 195 -8.36 1.08 -33.51
N PHE A 196 -7.62 2.18 -33.64
CA PHE A 196 -7.75 3.33 -32.75
C PHE A 196 -8.60 4.41 -33.43
N THR A 197 -9.62 4.89 -32.73
CA THR A 197 -10.42 6.03 -33.17
C THR A 197 -10.45 7.06 -32.04
N GLY A 198 -9.90 8.24 -32.26
CA GLY A 198 -9.83 9.28 -31.26
C GLY A 198 -10.02 10.69 -31.81
N THR A 199 -10.40 11.60 -30.93
CA THR A 199 -10.55 13.02 -31.22
C THR A 199 -9.44 13.79 -30.53
N ARG A 200 -8.84 14.77 -31.23
CA ARG A 200 -7.86 15.68 -30.64
C ARG A 200 -8.52 16.54 -29.57
N LEU A 201 -7.93 16.57 -28.38
CA LEU A 201 -8.37 17.45 -27.30
C LEU A 201 -7.85 18.88 -27.58
N LYS A 202 -8.68 19.89 -27.32
CA LYS A 202 -8.27 21.31 -27.40
C LYS A 202 -7.61 21.69 -26.07
N ASP A 203 -6.45 22.34 -26.12
CA ASP A 203 -5.48 22.52 -25.02
C ASP A 203 -5.95 23.35 -23.79
N GLU A 204 -7.24 23.67 -23.61
CA GLU A 204 -7.67 24.61 -22.55
C GLU A 204 -8.71 24.11 -21.52
N GLU A 205 -9.20 22.86 -21.59
CA GLU A 205 -10.31 22.45 -20.69
C GLU A 205 -10.07 21.25 -19.77
N PHE A 206 -8.85 20.70 -19.70
CA PHE A 206 -8.58 19.60 -18.78
C PHE A 206 -7.47 19.94 -17.77
N SER A 207 -7.86 20.04 -16.50
CA SER A 207 -6.93 19.95 -15.37
C SER A 207 -6.14 18.63 -15.52
N PRO A 208 -4.84 18.58 -15.15
CA PRO A 208 -4.09 17.33 -15.03
C PRO A 208 -4.77 16.26 -14.15
N ASP A 209 -5.84 16.60 -13.42
CA ASP A 209 -6.75 15.68 -12.72
C ASP A 209 -7.63 14.80 -13.63
N PHE A 210 -7.67 15.04 -14.94
CA PHE A 210 -8.48 14.21 -15.87
C PHE A 210 -7.78 12.92 -16.30
N PHE A 211 -6.50 12.78 -16.00
CA PHE A 211 -5.87 11.47 -15.92
C PHE A 211 -6.35 10.82 -14.62
N PHE A 212 -6.94 9.63 -14.71
CA PHE A 212 -7.17 8.82 -13.52
C PHE A 212 -5.80 8.51 -12.89
N ASP A 213 -5.34 9.37 -11.97
CA ASP A 213 -4.12 9.17 -11.18
C ASP A 213 -4.19 7.76 -10.59
N ALA A 214 -3.10 7.00 -10.66
CA ALA A 214 -3.00 5.69 -9.99
C ALA A 214 -3.40 5.78 -8.50
N ARG A 215 -3.30 6.95 -7.86
CA ARG A 215 -3.89 7.21 -6.53
C ARG A 215 -5.42 7.31 -6.54
N THR A 216 -6.03 7.94 -7.52
CA THR A 216 -7.50 7.98 -7.68
C THR A 216 -8.03 6.61 -8.07
N MET A 217 -7.32 5.87 -8.93
CA MET A 217 -7.61 4.46 -9.19
C MET A 217 -7.42 3.62 -7.94
N GLY A 218 -6.39 3.89 -7.11
CA GLY A 218 -6.21 3.28 -5.79
C GLY A 218 -7.36 3.59 -4.83
N LYS A 219 -7.86 4.83 -4.80
CA LYS A 219 -9.05 5.22 -4.02
C LYS A 219 -10.32 4.55 -4.53
N LEU A 220 -10.51 4.45 -5.85
CA LEU A 220 -11.62 3.70 -6.47
C LEU A 220 -11.49 2.19 -6.25
N THR A 221 -10.28 1.64 -6.21
CA THR A 221 -10.00 0.23 -5.91
C THR A 221 -10.24 -0.07 -4.42
N VAL A 222 -9.93 0.88 -3.53
CA VAL A 222 -10.28 0.82 -2.10
C VAL A 222 -11.80 0.91 -1.93
N ALA A 223 -12.48 1.80 -2.66
CA ALA A 223 -13.94 1.89 -2.70
C ALA A 223 -14.62 0.65 -3.32
N ALA A 224 -13.92 -0.06 -4.21
CA ALA A 224 -14.39 -1.29 -4.85
C ALA A 224 -14.03 -2.56 -4.06
N ARG A 225 -13.36 -2.46 -2.90
CA ARG A 225 -13.20 -3.62 -2.04
C ARG A 225 -14.58 -4.00 -1.52
N PRO A 226 -15.02 -5.26 -1.72
CA PRO A 226 -16.28 -5.71 -1.14
C PRO A 226 -16.19 -5.51 0.37
N SER A 227 -17.27 -5.02 0.98
CA SER A 227 -17.38 -5.03 2.43
C SER A 227 -17.21 -6.48 2.90
N ILE A 228 -16.31 -6.74 3.85
CA ILE A 228 -16.07 -8.08 4.40
C ILE A 228 -16.25 -8.00 5.90
N ALA A 229 -17.10 -8.87 6.45
CA ALA A 229 -17.23 -9.02 7.89
C ALA A 229 -16.14 -9.97 8.37
N LYS A 230 -15.25 -9.48 9.23
CA LYS A 230 -14.22 -10.29 9.86
C LYS A 230 -14.73 -10.77 11.21
N CYS A 231 -14.85 -12.08 11.36
CA CYS A 231 -15.51 -12.69 12.50
C CYS A 231 -14.54 -13.57 13.28
N HIS A 232 -14.45 -13.33 14.58
CA HIS A 232 -13.64 -14.11 15.51
C HIS A 232 -14.56 -14.79 16.51
N LEU A 233 -14.51 -16.12 16.55
CA LEU A 233 -15.31 -16.96 17.43
C LEU A 233 -14.41 -17.62 18.48
N SER A 234 -14.74 -17.49 19.75
CA SER A 234 -14.08 -18.18 20.85
C SER A 234 -15.06 -19.15 21.50
N VAL A 235 -14.63 -20.39 21.70
CA VAL A 235 -15.44 -21.43 22.36
C VAL A 235 -14.87 -21.69 23.74
N MET A 236 -15.68 -21.45 24.77
CA MET A 236 -15.32 -21.65 26.17
C MET A 236 -16.10 -22.83 26.72
N SER A 237 -15.39 -23.89 27.09
CA SER A 237 -15.98 -25.11 27.64
C SER A 237 -15.51 -25.35 29.08
N PRO A 238 -16.40 -25.80 29.99
CA PRO A 238 -16.01 -26.17 31.36
C PRO A 238 -15.12 -27.41 31.38
N ASP A 239 -15.37 -28.34 30.46
CA ASP A 239 -14.67 -29.62 30.33
C ASP A 239 -14.11 -29.82 28.91
N GLN A 240 -13.17 -30.75 28.78
CA GLN A 240 -12.68 -31.16 27.47
C GLN A 240 -13.74 -32.00 26.76
N GLN A 241 -14.13 -31.61 25.55
CA GLN A 241 -15.13 -32.34 24.76
C GLN A 241 -14.96 -32.10 23.26
N TYR A 242 -15.63 -32.93 22.45
CA TYR A 242 -15.77 -32.71 21.01
C TYR A 242 -16.93 -31.75 20.77
N CYS A 243 -16.76 -30.88 19.78
CA CYS A 243 -17.70 -29.82 19.46
C CYS A 243 -17.68 -29.55 17.96
N ASP A 244 -18.87 -29.50 17.36
CA ASP A 244 -19.03 -29.10 15.97
C ASP A 244 -19.65 -27.72 15.98
N VAL A 245 -19.03 -26.77 15.29
CA VAL A 245 -19.60 -25.44 15.05
C VAL A 245 -20.00 -25.36 13.59
N THR A 246 -21.29 -25.22 13.32
CA THR A 246 -21.81 -25.11 11.95
C THR A 246 -22.24 -23.69 11.66
N LEU A 247 -21.68 -23.11 10.60
CA LEU A 247 -22.06 -21.82 10.04
C LEU A 247 -23.05 -22.03 8.90
N THR A 248 -24.12 -21.24 8.90
CA THR A 248 -25.08 -21.17 7.81
C THR A 248 -25.22 -19.71 7.38
N LEU A 249 -24.90 -19.42 6.13
CA LEU A 249 -25.04 -18.08 5.56
C LEU A 249 -26.34 -17.98 4.77
N SER A 250 -27.01 -16.84 4.86
CA SER A 250 -28.16 -16.54 4.00
C SER A 250 -27.73 -16.37 2.54
N PRO A 251 -28.63 -16.49 1.55
CA PRO A 251 -28.28 -16.39 0.12
C PRO A 251 -27.66 -15.06 -0.31
N PHE A 252 -27.79 -14.01 0.51
CA PHE A 252 -27.21 -12.69 0.25
C PHE A 252 -25.78 -12.55 0.81
N TRP A 253 -25.23 -13.62 1.37
CA TRP A 253 -23.91 -13.66 1.97
C TRP A 253 -23.13 -14.87 1.45
N SER A 254 -21.83 -14.70 1.31
CA SER A 254 -20.91 -15.75 0.88
C SER A 254 -19.79 -15.91 1.91
N LEU A 255 -19.28 -17.13 2.04
CA LEU A 255 -18.18 -17.44 2.94
C LEU A 255 -16.86 -17.04 2.25
N GLY A 256 -16.09 -16.19 2.90
CA GLY A 256 -14.72 -15.87 2.49
C GLY A 256 -13.71 -16.85 3.09
N ASN A 257 -12.57 -16.36 3.52
CA ASN A 257 -11.55 -17.20 4.14
C ASN A 257 -11.96 -17.67 5.53
N THR A 258 -11.48 -18.85 5.92
CA THR A 258 -11.64 -19.40 7.27
C THR A 258 -10.30 -19.84 7.82
N TRP A 259 -10.12 -19.71 9.13
CA TRP A 259 -8.99 -20.30 9.82
C TRP A 259 -9.40 -20.80 11.21
N PRO A 260 -9.14 -22.08 11.54
CA PRO A 260 -8.70 -23.16 10.65
C PRO A 260 -9.62 -23.38 9.43
N PRO A 261 -9.22 -24.16 8.42
CA PRO A 261 -10.10 -24.47 7.29
C PRO A 261 -11.37 -25.19 7.75
N VAL A 262 -12.52 -24.86 7.16
CA VAL A 262 -13.80 -25.52 7.43
C VAL A 262 -14.05 -26.69 6.49
N GLU A 263 -14.83 -27.67 6.96
CA GLU A 263 -15.45 -28.68 6.11
C GLU A 263 -16.69 -28.07 5.42
N PRO A 264 -16.72 -27.97 4.08
CA PRO A 264 -17.90 -27.49 3.36
C PRO A 264 -19.03 -28.53 3.44
N LEU A 265 -20.24 -28.07 3.71
CA LEU A 265 -21.46 -28.87 3.74
C LEU A 265 -22.44 -28.41 2.65
N GLU A 266 -23.42 -29.27 2.33
CA GLU A 266 -24.48 -28.91 1.38
C GLU A 266 -25.31 -27.71 1.85
N GLY A 267 -25.80 -26.92 0.89
CA GLY A 267 -26.71 -25.81 1.16
C GLY A 267 -26.05 -24.56 1.75
N GLY A 268 -24.78 -24.26 1.39
CA GLY A 268 -24.08 -23.05 1.83
C GLY A 268 -23.67 -23.07 3.30
N LYS A 269 -23.49 -24.28 3.85
CA LYS A 269 -23.08 -24.51 5.22
C LYS A 269 -21.60 -24.85 5.30
N ALA A 270 -20.98 -24.50 6.41
CA ALA A 270 -19.59 -24.83 6.71
C ALA A 270 -19.50 -25.31 8.15
N LYS A 271 -18.61 -26.27 8.42
CA LYS A 271 -18.48 -26.89 9.74
C LYS A 271 -17.03 -26.89 10.21
N PHE A 272 -16.83 -26.51 11.46
CA PHE A 272 -15.59 -26.75 12.20
C PHE A 272 -15.78 -27.99 13.06
N PHE A 273 -14.86 -28.95 12.96
CA PHE A 273 -14.81 -30.10 13.86
C PHE A 273 -13.64 -29.94 14.85
N LEU A 274 -13.96 -29.79 16.13
CA LEU A 274 -13.01 -29.33 17.14
C LEU A 274 -13.01 -30.20 18.38
N ARG A 275 -11.85 -30.34 19.01
CA ARG A 275 -11.75 -30.68 20.44
C ARG A 275 -11.53 -29.40 21.23
N VAL A 276 -12.51 -29.04 22.03
CA VAL A 276 -12.45 -27.87 22.91
C VAL A 276 -11.88 -28.28 24.26
N ASN A 277 -11.04 -27.43 24.83
CA ASN A 277 -10.39 -27.65 26.12
C ASN A 277 -10.85 -26.62 27.15
N ARG A 278 -10.75 -27.00 28.43
CA ARG A 278 -10.92 -26.05 29.53
C ARG A 278 -9.89 -24.94 29.39
N GLY A 279 -10.36 -23.69 29.37
CA GLY A 279 -9.51 -22.49 29.17
C GLY A 279 -9.57 -21.88 27.76
N GLY A 280 -10.37 -22.43 26.84
CA GLY A 280 -10.68 -21.79 25.56
C GLY A 280 -9.73 -22.14 24.41
N ALA A 281 -8.80 -23.07 24.62
CA ALA A 281 -8.02 -23.65 23.54
C ALA A 281 -8.86 -24.68 22.76
N MET A 282 -8.71 -24.68 21.45
CA MET A 282 -9.43 -25.53 20.53
C MET A 282 -8.43 -26.22 19.60
N GLU A 283 -8.59 -27.52 19.43
CA GLU A 283 -7.77 -28.31 18.53
C GLU A 283 -8.60 -28.67 17.31
N HIS A 284 -8.12 -28.25 16.15
CA HIS A 284 -8.74 -28.58 14.87
C HIS A 284 -8.09 -29.83 14.30
N PHE A 285 -8.90 -30.86 14.03
CA PHE A 285 -8.38 -32.19 13.71
C PHE A 285 -7.69 -32.27 12.35
N GLU A 286 -8.28 -31.65 11.32
CA GLU A 286 -7.76 -31.75 9.95
C GLU A 286 -6.42 -31.03 9.80
N SER A 287 -6.33 -29.80 10.31
CA SER A 287 -5.08 -29.02 10.25
C SER A 287 -4.11 -29.29 11.40
N GLN A 288 -4.55 -30.08 12.40
CA GLN A 288 -3.82 -30.34 13.65
C GLN A 288 -3.39 -29.06 14.39
N ALA A 289 -4.07 -27.94 14.11
CA ALA A 289 -3.77 -26.65 14.71
C ALA A 289 -4.44 -26.51 16.08
N VAL A 290 -3.72 -25.92 17.03
CA VAL A 290 -4.27 -25.48 18.32
C VAL A 290 -4.48 -23.98 18.26
N VAL A 291 -5.73 -23.54 18.36
CA VAL A 291 -6.14 -22.13 18.25
C VAL A 291 -6.97 -21.70 19.45
N THR A 292 -6.97 -20.41 19.75
CA THR A 292 -7.81 -19.81 20.81
C THR A 292 -9.06 -19.13 20.26
N SER A 293 -9.14 -18.98 18.94
CA SER A 293 -10.28 -18.42 18.22
C SER A 293 -10.34 -19.01 16.81
N LEU A 294 -11.56 -19.26 16.34
CA LEU A 294 -11.86 -19.54 14.94
C LEU A 294 -12.08 -18.20 14.23
N PHE A 295 -11.63 -18.12 12.99
CA PHE A 295 -11.79 -16.99 12.12
C PHE A 295 -12.62 -17.38 10.91
N TYR A 296 -13.56 -16.52 10.52
CA TYR A 296 -14.23 -16.63 9.24
C TYR A 296 -14.56 -15.24 8.68
N GLU A 297 -14.60 -15.16 7.36
CA GLU A 297 -15.05 -13.98 6.64
C GLU A 297 -16.46 -14.21 6.10
N ALA A 298 -17.36 -13.24 6.34
CA ALA A 298 -18.67 -13.24 5.71
C ALA A 298 -18.78 -12.04 4.77
N ILE A 299 -19.00 -12.32 3.49
CA ILE A 299 -18.99 -11.34 2.41
C ILE A 299 -20.42 -11.13 1.94
N PRO A 300 -21.07 -9.99 2.27
CA PRO A 300 -22.37 -9.67 1.74
C PRO A 300 -22.32 -9.40 0.24
N ASN A 301 -23.43 -9.68 -0.44
CA ASN A 301 -23.61 -9.33 -1.83
C ASN A 301 -23.70 -7.79 -1.96
N PRO A 302 -22.84 -7.14 -2.77
CA PRO A 302 -22.84 -5.69 -2.94
C PRO A 302 -24.18 -5.10 -3.38
N SER A 303 -24.96 -5.84 -4.17
CA SER A 303 -26.27 -5.36 -4.64
C SER A 303 -27.37 -5.42 -3.57
N ALA A 304 -27.11 -6.06 -2.42
CA ALA A 304 -28.09 -6.28 -1.37
C ALA A 304 -27.94 -5.33 -0.17
N ILE A 305 -26.84 -4.56 -0.10
CA ILE A 305 -26.56 -3.66 1.02
C ILE A 305 -26.61 -2.22 0.55
N GLU A 306 -27.64 -1.49 0.98
CA GLU A 306 -27.66 -0.03 0.89
C GLU A 306 -27.11 0.56 2.21
N PRO A 307 -25.99 1.31 2.19
CA PRO A 307 -25.30 1.76 3.40
C PRO A 307 -26.18 2.56 4.37
N THR A 308 -26.99 3.47 3.83
CA THR A 308 -27.86 4.36 4.60
C THR A 308 -28.98 3.60 5.32
N ASN A 309 -29.45 2.48 4.74
CA ASN A 309 -30.45 1.63 5.37
C ASN A 309 -29.84 0.80 6.50
N MET A 310 -28.57 0.43 6.37
CA MET A 310 -27.86 -0.33 7.41
C MET A 310 -27.50 0.54 8.61
N ILE A 311 -26.98 1.75 8.35
CA ILE A 311 -26.58 2.71 9.38
C ILE A 311 -27.09 4.11 8.98
N GLY A 312 -28.19 4.51 9.61
CA GLY A 312 -28.78 5.84 9.48
C GLY A 312 -29.17 6.45 10.83
N PRO A 313 -29.55 7.73 10.87
CA PRO A 313 -29.85 8.44 12.13
C PRO A 313 -30.95 7.81 12.98
N HIS A 314 -31.86 7.06 12.36
CA HIS A 314 -32.98 6.41 13.02
C HIS A 314 -32.61 5.07 13.70
N ASN A 315 -31.43 4.53 13.41
CA ASN A 315 -31.06 3.17 13.85
C ASN A 315 -29.59 2.99 14.26
N GLY A 316 -28.78 4.06 14.19
CA GLY A 316 -27.37 4.05 14.53
C GLY A 316 -26.96 5.35 15.22
N TYR A 317 -25.67 5.41 15.53
CA TYR A 317 -25.02 6.50 16.25
C TYR A 317 -23.90 7.06 15.39
N ALA A 318 -23.48 8.30 15.63
CA ALA A 318 -22.30 8.85 14.98
C ALA A 318 -21.49 9.72 15.92
N MET A 319 -20.17 9.74 15.72
CA MET A 319 -19.25 10.59 16.48
C MET A 319 -17.94 10.80 15.72
N ALA A 320 -17.14 11.75 16.17
CA ALA A 320 -15.79 11.95 15.63
C ALA A 320 -14.91 10.72 15.93
N THR A 321 -14.02 10.36 15.00
CA THR A 321 -13.15 9.19 15.15
C THR A 321 -12.28 9.25 16.43
N SER A 322 -11.88 10.46 16.84
CA SER A 322 -11.14 10.71 18.09
C SER A 322 -11.91 10.32 19.35
N GLN A 323 -13.25 10.35 19.31
CA GLN A 323 -14.14 9.94 20.40
C GLN A 323 -14.60 8.49 20.25
N PHE A 324 -14.71 8.00 19.01
CA PHE A 324 -15.15 6.66 18.68
C PHE A 324 -14.30 5.56 19.31
N VAL A 325 -12.97 5.61 19.14
CA VAL A 325 -12.10 4.54 19.64
C VAL A 325 -12.15 4.41 21.17
N PRO A 326 -12.03 5.49 21.97
CA PRO A 326 -12.23 5.41 23.42
C PRO A 326 -13.64 4.96 23.82
N HIS A 327 -14.68 5.39 23.10
CA HIS A 327 -16.05 4.99 23.35
C HIS A 327 -16.24 3.48 23.12
N LEU A 328 -15.84 2.98 21.96
CA LEU A 328 -15.89 1.56 21.61
C LEU A 328 -15.16 0.70 22.63
N PHE A 329 -13.99 1.14 23.11
CA PHE A 329 -13.24 0.41 24.14
C PHE A 329 -14.01 0.26 25.47
N LYS A 330 -14.79 1.28 25.87
CA LYS A 330 -15.68 1.24 27.04
C LYS A 330 -16.92 0.39 26.79
N VAL A 331 -17.52 0.45 25.60
CA VAL A 331 -18.66 -0.41 25.26
C VAL A 331 -18.26 -1.88 25.30
N LEU A 332 -17.13 -2.23 24.69
CA LEU A 332 -16.63 -3.61 24.75
C LEU A 332 -16.31 -4.04 26.19
N GLU A 333 -15.93 -3.11 27.08
CA GLU A 333 -15.76 -3.40 28.50
C GLU A 333 -17.07 -3.80 29.16
N SER A 334 -18.13 -2.99 28.96
CA SER A 334 -19.43 -3.23 29.58
C SER A 334 -20.08 -4.52 29.07
N LEU A 335 -19.74 -4.94 27.84
CA LEU A 335 -20.14 -6.22 27.25
C LEU A 335 -19.32 -7.42 27.76
N GLY A 336 -18.33 -7.20 28.62
CA GLY A 336 -17.60 -8.25 29.34
C GLY A 336 -16.36 -8.80 28.62
N LEU A 337 -15.81 -8.07 27.63
CA LEU A 337 -14.60 -8.50 26.94
C LEU A 337 -13.37 -8.34 27.84
N SER A 338 -12.49 -9.34 27.78
CA SER A 338 -11.18 -9.26 28.44
C SER A 338 -10.36 -8.09 27.89
N PRO A 339 -9.46 -7.49 28.69
CA PRO A 339 -8.56 -6.44 28.19
C PRO A 339 -7.79 -6.85 26.93
N ALA A 340 -7.33 -8.10 26.85
CA ALA A 340 -6.63 -8.62 25.67
C ALA A 340 -7.54 -8.66 24.43
N SER A 341 -8.78 -9.15 24.58
CA SER A 341 -9.76 -9.21 23.48
C SER A 341 -10.14 -7.82 22.98
N ARG A 342 -10.33 -6.85 23.89
CA ARG A 342 -10.62 -5.45 23.54
C ARG A 342 -9.48 -4.82 22.77
N THR A 343 -8.25 -4.98 23.26
CA THR A 343 -7.05 -4.47 22.60
C THR A 343 -6.91 -5.07 21.20
N ASN A 344 -7.03 -6.40 21.05
CA ASN A 344 -6.93 -7.05 19.75
C ASN A 344 -8.02 -6.61 18.77
N PHE A 345 -9.27 -6.48 19.25
CA PHE A 345 -10.37 -6.02 18.42
C PHE A 345 -10.14 -4.59 17.91
N VAL A 346 -9.75 -3.67 18.79
CA VAL A 346 -9.53 -2.27 18.41
C VAL A 346 -8.27 -2.10 17.56
N SER A 347 -7.14 -2.71 17.96
CA SER A 347 -5.86 -2.56 17.25
C SER A 347 -5.91 -3.17 15.85
N GLY A 348 -6.61 -4.31 15.68
CA GLY A 348 -6.77 -4.97 14.38
C GLY A 348 -7.57 -4.16 13.36
N HIS A 349 -8.38 -3.19 13.81
CA HIS A 349 -9.26 -2.38 12.96
C HIS A 349 -8.95 -0.89 13.00
N LEU A 350 -7.89 -0.50 13.72
CA LEU A 350 -7.54 0.89 13.96
C LEU A 350 -7.30 1.67 12.66
N GLY A 351 -6.65 1.03 11.68
CA GLY A 351 -6.42 1.60 10.35
C GLY A 351 -7.72 1.96 9.63
N ASN A 352 -8.76 1.12 9.74
CA ASN A 352 -10.05 1.36 9.08
C ASN A 352 -10.82 2.48 9.80
N PHE A 353 -10.71 2.59 11.13
CA PHE A 353 -11.35 3.68 11.86
C PHE A 353 -10.72 5.04 11.50
N PHE A 354 -9.39 5.12 11.45
CA PHE A 354 -8.68 6.36 11.11
C PHE A 354 -8.73 6.72 9.62
N ALA A 355 -9.27 5.87 8.76
CA ALA A 355 -9.57 6.23 7.38
C ALA A 355 -10.64 7.33 7.28
N TYR A 356 -11.45 7.51 8.33
CA TYR A 356 -12.54 8.46 8.37
C TYR A 356 -12.33 9.51 9.46
N LYS A 357 -12.80 10.73 9.20
CA LYS A 357 -12.87 11.82 10.20
C LYS A 357 -13.99 11.57 11.22
N ASN A 358 -15.11 11.05 10.72
CA ASN A 358 -16.34 10.81 11.47
C ASN A 358 -16.84 9.40 11.16
N ILE A 359 -17.35 8.71 12.17
CA ILE A 359 -17.81 7.33 12.06
C ILE A 359 -19.28 7.28 12.49
N ALA A 360 -20.12 6.71 11.63
CA ALA A 360 -21.43 6.21 12.02
C ALA A 360 -21.35 4.71 12.30
N TYR A 361 -21.99 4.22 13.35
CA TYR A 361 -21.90 2.83 13.77
C TYR A 361 -23.18 2.32 14.42
N ARG A 362 -23.29 0.99 14.49
CA ARG A 362 -24.40 0.27 15.11
C ARG A 362 -24.00 -1.15 15.50
N PHE A 363 -24.50 -1.62 16.65
CA PHE A 363 -24.46 -3.06 16.98
C PHE A 363 -25.70 -3.78 16.46
N MET A 364 -25.51 -4.97 15.89
CA MET A 364 -26.61 -5.80 15.42
C MET A 364 -27.24 -6.60 16.57
N SER A 365 -28.57 -6.70 16.56
CA SER A 365 -29.28 -7.57 17.48
C SER A 365 -29.18 -9.05 17.06
N PRO A 366 -29.27 -10.00 18.01
CA PRO A 366 -29.16 -11.43 17.70
C PRO A 366 -30.11 -11.90 16.59
N ASN A 367 -31.36 -11.44 16.62
CA ASN A 367 -32.36 -11.83 15.63
C ASN A 367 -32.00 -11.37 14.20
N ARG A 368 -31.48 -10.14 14.06
CA ARG A 368 -31.06 -9.64 12.75
C ARG A 368 -29.78 -10.32 12.28
N LEU A 369 -28.86 -10.58 13.20
CA LEU A 369 -27.62 -11.27 12.88
C LEU A 369 -27.88 -12.72 12.43
N ALA A 370 -28.75 -13.46 13.10
CA ALA A 370 -29.10 -14.84 12.75
C ALA A 370 -29.79 -14.95 11.37
N GLN A 371 -30.49 -13.91 10.91
CA GLN A 371 -31.05 -13.88 9.55
C GLN A 371 -29.97 -13.78 8.46
N ALA A 372 -28.80 -13.25 8.78
CA ALA A 372 -27.68 -13.11 7.86
C ALA A 372 -26.68 -14.28 7.98
N ILE A 373 -26.25 -14.54 9.22
CA ILE A 373 -25.23 -15.51 9.61
C ILE A 373 -25.73 -16.27 10.84
N ASP A 374 -26.20 -17.49 10.62
CA ASP A 374 -26.63 -18.37 11.69
C ASP A 374 -25.48 -19.30 12.12
N LEU A 375 -25.36 -19.48 13.44
CA LEU A 375 -24.34 -20.31 14.06
C LEU A 375 -25.04 -21.34 14.95
N SER A 376 -24.65 -22.60 14.80
CA SER A 376 -25.13 -23.68 15.67
C SER A 376 -23.97 -24.50 16.20
N VAL A 377 -24.18 -25.08 17.37
CA VAL A 377 -23.19 -25.92 18.06
C VAL A 377 -23.84 -27.20 18.56
N THR A 378 -23.11 -28.30 18.57
CA THR A 378 -23.61 -29.60 19.06
C THR A 378 -23.75 -29.68 20.58
N CYS A 379 -22.95 -28.90 21.31
CA CYS A 379 -23.00 -28.84 22.78
C CYS A 379 -24.20 -27.98 23.27
N SER A 380 -25.12 -28.60 24.03
CA SER A 380 -26.26 -27.92 24.65
C SER A 380 -26.33 -28.29 26.15
N PRO A 381 -26.59 -27.33 27.07
CA PRO A 381 -26.93 -25.92 26.83
C PRO A 381 -25.70 -25.07 26.46
N CYS A 382 -25.90 -24.09 25.56
CA CYS A 382 -24.87 -23.14 25.13
C CYS A 382 -25.36 -21.71 25.33
N VAL A 383 -24.52 -20.88 25.95
CA VAL A 383 -24.76 -19.44 26.10
C VAL A 383 -24.05 -18.69 24.97
N TRP A 384 -24.78 -17.87 24.24
CA TRP A 384 -24.26 -17.11 23.11
C TRP A 384 -24.06 -15.64 23.47
N THR A 385 -22.92 -15.09 23.07
CA THR A 385 -22.67 -13.65 23.10
C THR A 385 -22.04 -13.27 21.78
N ARG A 386 -22.79 -12.63 20.90
CA ARG A 386 -22.34 -12.24 19.56
C ARG A 386 -22.34 -10.73 19.46
N ILE A 387 -21.16 -10.15 19.31
CA ILE A 387 -20.97 -8.71 19.15
C ILE A 387 -20.63 -8.47 17.70
N PHE A 388 -21.57 -7.86 16.98
CA PHE A 388 -21.38 -7.56 15.56
C PHE A 388 -21.54 -6.05 15.35
N LEU A 389 -20.40 -5.40 15.09
CA LEU A 389 -20.31 -3.96 14.87
C LEU A 389 -20.38 -3.66 13.37
N LEU A 390 -21.37 -2.87 12.99
CA LEU A 390 -21.41 -2.20 11.69
C LEU A 390 -20.83 -0.79 11.86
N PHE A 391 -19.99 -0.34 10.93
CA PHE A 391 -19.58 1.06 10.88
C PHE A 391 -19.38 1.54 9.46
N ARG A 392 -19.45 2.86 9.25
CA ARG A 392 -19.13 3.54 7.99
C ARG A 392 -18.57 4.93 8.25
N GLY A 393 -17.79 5.43 7.29
CA GLY A 393 -17.42 6.84 7.25
C GLY A 393 -18.61 7.74 6.93
N ILE A 394 -18.66 8.92 7.55
CA ILE A 394 -19.64 9.96 7.20
C ILE A 394 -18.97 11.32 6.99
N SER A 395 -19.58 12.15 6.16
CA SER A 395 -19.17 13.55 5.99
C SER A 395 -19.57 14.43 7.19
N ASP A 396 -18.98 15.62 7.32
CA ASP A 396 -19.40 16.60 8.34
C ASP A 396 -20.86 17.03 8.15
N ASN A 397 -21.34 17.07 6.90
CA ASN A 397 -22.74 17.39 6.58
C ASN A 397 -23.71 16.32 7.11
N GLU A 398 -23.37 15.04 6.92
CA GLU A 398 -24.17 13.92 7.43
C GLU A 398 -24.16 13.85 8.96
N MET A 399 -23.06 14.24 9.61
CA MET A 399 -22.97 14.26 11.08
C MET A 399 -24.12 15.06 11.71
N GLY A 400 -24.53 16.17 11.08
CA GLY A 400 -25.66 16.98 11.54
C GLY A 400 -26.98 16.19 11.57
N ALA A 401 -27.17 15.21 10.70
CA ALA A 401 -28.37 14.37 10.68
C ALA A 401 -28.43 13.39 11.85
N PHE A 402 -27.28 13.06 12.48
CA PHE A 402 -27.18 12.24 13.69
C PHE A 402 -27.25 13.09 14.97
N ALA A 403 -27.45 14.40 14.88
CA ALA A 403 -27.59 15.26 16.05
C ALA A 403 -28.78 14.80 16.91
N GLY A 404 -28.51 14.42 18.16
CA GLY A 404 -29.51 13.89 19.09
C GLY A 404 -29.67 12.36 19.07
N ALA A 405 -28.93 11.64 18.22
CA ALA A 405 -28.82 10.18 18.27
C ALA A 405 -27.93 9.76 19.47
N GLY A 406 -28.44 9.97 20.68
CA GLY A 406 -28.10 9.26 21.92
C GLY A 406 -26.69 9.43 22.54
N GLU A 407 -25.71 10.06 21.89
CA GLU A 407 -24.30 9.92 22.30
C GLU A 407 -23.99 10.22 23.79
N LYS A 408 -24.70 11.17 24.41
CA LYS A 408 -24.43 11.63 25.79
C LYS A 408 -25.30 11.02 26.88
N ASP A 409 -26.40 10.34 26.51
CA ASP A 409 -27.43 9.89 27.46
C ASP A 409 -27.69 8.36 27.38
N ILE A 410 -26.81 7.59 26.74
CA ILE A 410 -26.96 6.13 26.64
C ILE A 410 -26.58 5.48 27.98
N PRO A 411 -27.50 4.79 28.67
CA PRO A 411 -27.19 4.01 29.86
C PRO A 411 -26.22 2.87 29.55
N GLU A 412 -25.42 2.45 30.53
CA GLU A 412 -24.43 1.39 30.35
C GLU A 412 -25.04 0.06 29.87
N ASP A 413 -26.26 -0.27 30.35
CA ASP A 413 -26.99 -1.48 29.99
C ASP A 413 -27.62 -1.44 28.60
N HIS A 414 -27.61 -0.29 27.92
CA HIS A 414 -28.21 -0.16 26.60
C HIS A 414 -27.58 -1.11 25.58
N TRP A 415 -26.25 -1.19 25.56
CA TRP A 415 -25.52 -2.06 24.63
C TRP A 415 -25.75 -3.54 24.92
N ARG A 416 -25.85 -3.90 26.21
CA ARG A 416 -26.19 -5.26 26.66
C ARG A 416 -27.55 -5.68 26.12
N ASN A 417 -28.54 -4.78 26.19
CA ASN A 417 -29.88 -5.03 25.65
C ASN A 417 -29.88 -5.20 24.13
N ILE A 418 -29.10 -4.41 23.39
CA ILE A 418 -29.03 -4.52 21.92
C ILE A 418 -28.52 -5.91 21.50
N ILE A 419 -27.43 -6.38 22.11
CA ILE A 419 -26.81 -7.66 21.72
C ILE A 419 -27.44 -8.88 22.42
N GLY A 420 -28.45 -8.67 23.27
CA GLY A 420 -29.08 -9.74 24.05
C GLY A 420 -28.12 -10.39 25.05
N TRP A 421 -27.25 -9.61 25.67
CA TRP A 421 -26.30 -10.08 26.68
C TRP A 421 -27.04 -10.65 27.90
N GLN A 422 -26.50 -11.73 28.46
CA GLN A 422 -27.04 -12.42 29.64
C GLN A 422 -25.96 -12.58 30.70
N GLU A 423 -26.30 -12.62 31.99
CA GLU A 423 -25.32 -12.82 33.07
C GLU A 423 -24.53 -14.13 32.94
N GLN A 424 -25.18 -15.17 32.42
CA GLN A 424 -24.57 -16.48 32.15
C GLN A 424 -23.42 -16.38 31.13
N SER A 425 -23.33 -15.30 30.36
CA SER A 425 -22.21 -15.03 29.44
C SER A 425 -20.87 -14.93 30.17
N GLN A 426 -20.87 -14.65 31.47
CA GLN A 426 -19.65 -14.62 32.30
C GLN A 426 -19.44 -15.90 33.12
N ASN A 427 -20.39 -16.83 33.12
CA ASN A 427 -20.29 -18.05 33.92
C ASN A 427 -19.23 -19.00 33.35
N LYS A 428 -18.12 -19.17 34.07
CA LYS A 428 -16.99 -20.02 33.64
C LYS A 428 -17.32 -21.51 33.62
N GLU A 429 -18.36 -21.92 34.33
CA GLU A 429 -18.82 -23.32 34.39
C GLU A 429 -19.83 -23.65 33.28
N ALA A 430 -20.27 -22.66 32.50
CA ALA A 430 -21.15 -22.88 31.35
C ALA A 430 -20.34 -23.08 30.06
N PHE A 431 -20.89 -23.84 29.13
CA PHE A 431 -20.43 -23.85 27.74
C PHE A 431 -20.90 -22.56 27.07
N ARG A 432 -19.94 -21.77 26.54
CA ARG A 432 -20.21 -20.44 26.01
C ARG A 432 -19.53 -20.24 24.68
N ILE A 433 -20.23 -19.56 23.78
CA ILE A 433 -19.67 -19.09 22.53
C ILE A 433 -19.66 -17.57 22.53
N PHE A 434 -18.49 -17.02 22.28
CA PHE A 434 -18.26 -15.59 22.23
C PHE A 434 -17.77 -15.21 20.83
N GLU A 435 -18.52 -14.37 20.13
CA GLU A 435 -18.17 -13.88 18.81
C GLU A 435 -17.94 -12.36 18.84
N THR A 436 -16.84 -11.92 18.24
CA THR A 436 -16.61 -10.51 17.89
C THR A 436 -16.42 -10.37 16.40
N SER A 437 -17.26 -9.53 15.81
CA SER A 437 -17.35 -9.36 14.37
C SER A 437 -17.48 -7.89 14.04
N ILE A 438 -16.88 -7.49 12.93
CA ILE A 438 -16.96 -6.12 12.44
C ILE A 438 -17.09 -6.09 10.93
N LEU A 439 -17.94 -5.20 10.44
CA LEU A 439 -18.17 -4.94 9.04
C LEU A 439 -18.12 -3.43 8.78
N GLU A 440 -17.21 -3.05 7.90
CA GLU A 440 -17.19 -1.72 7.31
C GLU A 440 -18.12 -1.68 6.11
N ILE A 441 -19.04 -0.72 6.11
CA ILE A 441 -19.96 -0.48 5.02
C ILE A 441 -19.43 0.70 4.22
N ASN A 442 -19.05 0.43 2.97
CA ASN A 442 -18.48 1.42 2.05
C ASN A 442 -19.56 2.25 1.35
#